data_AF-A0A2E8TLA2-F1
#
_entry.id   AF-A0A2E8TLA2-F1
#
_cell.length_a   1.000
_cell.length_b   1.000
_cell.length_c   1.000
_cell.angle_alpha   90.00
_cell.angle_beta   90.00
_cell.angle_gamma   90.00
#
_symmetry.space_group_name_H-M   'P 1'
#
loop_
_entity.id
_entity.type
_entity.pdbx_description
1 polymer ?
#
loop_
_entity_poly.entity_id
_entity_poly.type
_entity_poly.pdbx_seq_one_letter_code
_entity_poly.pdbx_strand_id
1 'polypeptide(L)'
;MKRIFLTSLFSLFVIVACSQIQCQANFISTQNGPTTVFTDLSSINQGWSTNYSVSWDWDLGDGNHSIQQNPIHTYANNGIYLVCLIVTYFDSTTINSCTSVYCDSIFVGNSIPASWDCNPVSGCYDPGTGLGQYSSFAACDTMCGAPTPSWDCSSNSLLGCYDPGTGNGQYSTLAACQAVCGAPMPSWDCGTQGCYDPGTGLGAFTSLAACQASCVNTPSNLCDSMTASGSQFQMTIQLSNVNTFVYYWVTTSPDGNVLAEDSMSTIHNVYNFTNPSTGLTYDTVTTCITYYTPSSYTTCCVNWAWNGSFWAKMGSLTSLEEIGLSNKKLVKVVDMLGRETSISSNKVLFFIYEDGTIEKSYINDRK
;
A
#
# COMPACT_ATOMS: atom_id res chain seq x y z
N MET A 1 -37.47 -23.13 81.28
CA MET A 1 -36.30 -24.04 81.13
C MET A 1 -36.37 -24.72 79.77
N LYS A 2 -35.60 -24.24 78.79
CA LYS A 2 -35.35 -24.96 77.53
C LYS A 2 -33.86 -24.80 77.22
N ARG A 3 -33.11 -25.90 77.35
CA ARG A 3 -31.70 -26.03 76.99
C ARG A 3 -31.65 -26.37 75.49
N ILE A 4 -30.99 -25.56 74.68
CA ILE A 4 -30.72 -25.86 73.27
C ILE A 4 -29.26 -26.34 73.21
N PHE A 5 -29.06 -27.61 72.88
CA PHE A 5 -27.77 -28.22 72.60
C PHE A 5 -27.35 -27.83 71.18
N LEU A 6 -26.15 -27.25 71.03
CA LEU A 6 -25.51 -26.98 69.75
C LEU A 6 -24.60 -28.18 69.42
N THR A 7 -25.03 -29.05 68.50
CA THR A 7 -24.18 -30.13 67.98
C THR A 7 -23.39 -29.62 66.77
N SER A 8 -22.08 -29.49 66.93
CA SER A 8 -21.13 -29.18 65.85
C SER A 8 -21.01 -30.37 64.90
N LEU A 9 -21.41 -30.18 63.64
CA LEU A 9 -21.25 -31.14 62.56
C LEU A 9 -19.91 -30.85 61.87
N PHE A 10 -18.86 -31.60 62.20
CA PHE A 10 -17.57 -31.52 61.50
C PHE A 10 -17.73 -32.25 60.16
N SER A 11 -17.94 -31.51 59.06
CA SER A 11 -17.96 -32.10 57.72
C SER A 11 -16.53 -32.46 57.32
N LEU A 12 -16.25 -33.77 57.26
CA LEU A 12 -15.01 -34.32 56.71
C LEU A 12 -15.03 -34.10 55.19
N PHE A 13 -14.39 -33.02 54.73
CA PHE A 13 -14.10 -32.81 53.31
C PHE A 13 -13.05 -33.85 52.89
N VAL A 14 -13.50 -34.92 52.22
CA VAL A 14 -12.61 -35.77 51.44
C VAL A 14 -12.15 -34.94 50.25
N ILE A 15 -10.94 -34.38 50.35
CA ILE A 15 -10.26 -33.76 49.22
C ILE A 15 -9.91 -34.91 48.27
N VAL A 16 -10.75 -35.15 47.28
CA VAL A 16 -10.33 -35.88 46.08
C VAL A 16 -9.31 -34.97 45.41
N ALA A 17 -8.02 -35.24 45.66
CA ALA A 17 -6.95 -34.65 44.88
C ALA A 17 -7.13 -35.14 43.43
N CYS A 18 -7.81 -34.34 42.62
CA CYS A 18 -7.70 -34.45 41.18
C CYS A 18 -6.20 -34.38 40.85
N SER A 19 -5.67 -35.41 40.18
CA SER A 19 -4.26 -35.49 39.80
C SER A 19 -3.86 -34.19 39.11
N GLN A 20 -2.99 -33.41 39.74
CA GLN A 20 -2.40 -32.22 39.13
C GLN A 20 -1.62 -32.69 37.89
N ILE A 21 -2.04 -32.29 36.70
CA ILE A 21 -1.36 -32.61 35.43
C ILE A 21 0.11 -32.20 35.56
N GLN A 22 1.03 -33.17 35.71
CA GLN A 22 2.45 -32.91 36.03
C GLN A 22 3.24 -32.38 34.84
N CYS A 23 2.78 -32.68 33.63
CA CYS A 23 3.34 -32.29 32.34
C CYS A 23 2.23 -32.21 31.28
N GLN A 24 2.40 -31.34 30.29
CA GLN A 24 1.45 -31.13 29.20
C GLN A 24 2.21 -31.15 27.87
N ALA A 25 1.87 -32.11 27.00
CA ALA A 25 2.27 -32.11 25.61
C ALA A 25 1.58 -30.96 24.86
N ASN A 26 2.31 -30.29 23.98
CA ASN A 26 1.73 -29.32 23.07
C ASN A 26 2.66 -29.10 21.88
N PHE A 27 2.12 -28.74 20.73
CA PHE A 27 2.92 -28.34 19.57
C PHE A 27 2.20 -27.32 18.70
N ILE A 28 2.97 -26.68 17.83
CA ILE A 28 2.45 -25.95 16.67
C ILE A 28 3.10 -26.49 15.40
N SER A 29 2.42 -26.32 14.27
CA SER A 29 2.90 -26.73 12.95
C SER A 29 2.87 -25.55 11.98
N THR A 30 3.87 -25.45 11.11
CA THR A 30 3.90 -24.48 10.01
C THR A 30 4.07 -25.21 8.68
N GLN A 31 3.23 -24.87 7.70
CA GLN A 31 3.22 -25.50 6.38
C GLN A 31 4.04 -24.70 5.36
N ASN A 32 4.83 -25.41 4.55
CA ASN A 32 5.47 -24.89 3.35
C ASN A 32 5.30 -25.92 2.20
N GLY A 33 4.22 -25.77 1.43
CA GLY A 33 3.83 -26.76 0.41
C GLY A 33 3.51 -28.13 1.04
N PRO A 34 4.11 -29.24 0.55
CA PRO A 34 3.91 -30.57 1.14
C PRO A 34 4.72 -30.79 2.43
N THR A 35 5.60 -29.86 2.80
CA THR A 35 6.47 -29.97 3.97
C THR A 35 5.89 -29.25 5.18
N THR A 36 5.83 -29.93 6.31
CA THR A 36 5.43 -29.42 7.62
C THR A 36 6.64 -29.34 8.55
N VAL A 37 6.78 -28.20 9.22
CA VAL A 37 7.74 -28.01 10.32
C VAL A 37 6.99 -27.98 11.63
N PHE A 38 7.34 -28.87 12.56
CA PHE A 38 6.74 -28.96 13.88
C PHE A 38 7.62 -28.29 14.93
N THR A 39 6.99 -27.60 15.87
CA THR A 39 7.65 -26.97 17.02
C THR A 39 7.01 -27.47 18.32
N ASP A 40 7.81 -28.11 19.17
CA ASP A 40 7.43 -28.55 20.51
C ASP A 40 7.21 -27.35 21.43
N LEU A 41 6.04 -27.34 22.10
CA LEU A 41 5.65 -26.37 23.12
C LEU A 41 5.31 -27.06 24.44
N SER A 42 5.75 -28.31 24.62
CA SER A 42 5.45 -29.11 25.80
C SER A 42 6.07 -28.50 27.06
N SER A 43 5.38 -28.65 28.18
CA SER A 43 5.76 -28.02 29.44
C SER A 43 5.56 -28.93 30.65
N ILE A 44 6.28 -28.62 31.73
CA ILE A 44 6.19 -29.28 33.03
C ILE A 44 5.92 -28.23 34.12
N ASN A 45 5.26 -28.64 35.22
CA ASN A 45 4.94 -27.73 36.32
C ASN A 45 6.15 -27.45 37.25
N GLN A 46 6.00 -26.49 38.16
CA GLN A 46 7.04 -26.04 39.10
C GLN A 46 7.53 -27.07 40.15
N GLY A 47 7.06 -28.33 40.09
CA GLY A 47 7.45 -29.40 41.02
C GLY A 47 8.63 -30.26 40.56
N TRP A 48 9.18 -29.99 39.37
CA TRP A 48 10.29 -30.75 38.78
C TRP A 48 11.64 -30.17 39.16
N SER A 49 12.65 -31.02 39.34
CA SER A 49 14.03 -30.57 39.50
C SER A 49 14.58 -30.00 38.18
N THR A 50 15.83 -29.51 38.18
CA THR A 50 16.55 -29.16 36.95
C THR A 50 17.22 -30.37 36.28
N ASN A 51 17.16 -31.57 36.88
CA ASN A 51 17.83 -32.78 36.41
C ASN A 51 16.81 -33.85 35.98
N TYR A 52 16.05 -33.49 34.95
CA TYR A 52 15.14 -34.40 34.26
C TYR A 52 15.61 -34.66 32.83
N SER A 53 15.16 -35.79 32.29
CA SER A 53 15.27 -36.14 30.88
C SER A 53 13.90 -36.03 30.22
N VAL A 54 13.89 -35.75 28.92
CA VAL A 54 12.69 -35.67 28.10
C VAL A 54 12.90 -36.51 26.84
N SER A 55 11.85 -37.18 26.39
CA SER A 55 11.79 -37.93 25.15
C SER A 55 10.53 -37.54 24.38
N TRP A 56 10.65 -37.49 23.05
CA TRP A 56 9.57 -37.18 22.12
C TRP A 56 9.33 -38.38 21.24
N ASP A 57 8.07 -38.68 20.98
CA ASP A 57 7.62 -39.65 20.01
C ASP A 57 6.44 -39.07 19.24
N TRP A 58 6.63 -38.86 17.94
CA TRP A 58 5.66 -38.29 17.03
C TRP A 58 5.05 -39.39 16.18
N ASP A 59 3.73 -39.44 16.11
CA ASP A 59 2.98 -40.08 15.03
C ASP A 59 2.55 -38.97 14.07
N LEU A 60 3.04 -39.04 12.82
CA LEU A 60 2.80 -38.01 11.81
C LEU A 60 1.46 -38.24 11.06
N GLY A 61 0.71 -39.28 11.40
CA GLY A 61 -0.61 -39.54 10.84
C GLY A 61 -0.63 -40.12 9.43
N ASP A 62 0.55 -40.33 8.82
CA ASP A 62 0.74 -40.96 7.51
C ASP A 62 1.44 -42.33 7.59
N GLY A 63 1.61 -42.85 8.81
CA GLY A 63 2.33 -44.08 9.11
C GLY A 63 3.83 -43.90 9.39
N ASN A 64 4.35 -42.68 9.28
CA ASN A 64 5.72 -42.35 9.70
C ASN A 64 5.76 -41.81 11.14
N HIS A 65 6.91 -42.00 11.79
CA HIS A 65 7.16 -41.53 13.15
C HIS A 65 8.46 -40.73 13.25
N SER A 66 8.60 -39.91 14.29
CA SER A 66 9.85 -39.19 14.60
C SER A 66 10.13 -39.12 16.09
N ILE A 67 11.41 -39.16 16.46
CA ILE A 67 11.89 -39.00 17.85
C ILE A 67 12.58 -37.64 18.09
N GLN A 68 12.58 -36.77 17.08
CA GLN A 68 13.17 -35.43 17.20
C GLN A 68 12.22 -34.52 17.99
N GLN A 69 12.78 -33.55 18.73
CA GLN A 69 11.96 -32.54 19.40
C GLN A 69 11.15 -31.70 18.40
N ASN A 70 11.77 -31.26 17.31
CA ASN A 70 11.15 -30.39 16.29
C ASN A 70 11.34 -31.03 14.90
N PRO A 71 10.53 -32.04 14.52
CA PRO A 71 10.70 -32.73 13.25
C PRO A 71 10.27 -31.86 12.05
N ILE A 72 10.87 -32.15 10.90
CA ILE A 72 10.43 -31.65 9.58
C ILE A 72 9.99 -32.86 8.78
N HIS A 73 8.78 -32.83 8.22
CA HIS A 73 8.22 -33.95 7.47
C HIS A 73 7.58 -33.50 6.16
N THR A 74 7.73 -34.28 5.09
CA THR A 74 7.12 -34.02 3.79
C THR A 74 6.10 -35.10 3.47
N TYR A 75 4.83 -34.71 3.37
CA TYR A 75 3.74 -35.64 3.07
C TYR A 75 3.66 -35.90 1.56
N ALA A 76 3.44 -37.16 1.19
CA ALA A 76 3.36 -37.57 -0.21
C ALA A 76 2.06 -37.11 -0.90
N ASN A 77 0.97 -37.00 -0.15
CA ASN A 77 -0.35 -36.65 -0.66
C ASN A 77 -0.93 -35.47 0.12
N ASN A 78 -1.84 -34.73 -0.52
CA ASN A 78 -2.64 -33.74 0.17
C ASN A 78 -3.73 -34.43 1.00
N GLY A 79 -4.06 -33.88 2.16
CA GLY A 79 -5.06 -34.45 3.05
C GLY A 79 -5.04 -33.87 4.45
N ILE A 80 -5.98 -34.34 5.27
CA ILE A 80 -5.98 -34.09 6.71
C ILE A 80 -5.22 -35.24 7.37
N TYR A 81 -4.22 -34.90 8.17
CA TYR A 81 -3.41 -35.83 8.92
C TYR A 81 -3.61 -35.59 10.42
N LEU A 82 -3.87 -36.64 11.18
CA LEU A 82 -3.96 -36.56 12.64
C LEU A 82 -2.55 -36.79 13.21
N VAL A 83 -1.93 -35.72 13.70
CA VAL A 83 -0.58 -35.78 14.25
C VAL A 83 -0.67 -35.86 15.76
N CYS A 84 0.06 -36.81 16.36
CA CYS A 84 0.12 -36.99 17.81
C CYS A 84 1.56 -36.86 18.30
N LEU A 85 1.77 -36.02 19.31
CA LEU A 85 3.01 -35.91 20.06
C LEU A 85 2.85 -36.58 21.43
N ILE A 86 3.72 -37.54 21.73
CA ILE A 86 3.89 -38.14 23.04
C ILE A 86 5.20 -37.62 23.62
N VAL A 87 5.12 -36.94 24.77
CA VAL A 87 6.30 -36.52 25.53
C VAL A 87 6.38 -37.29 26.83
N THR A 88 7.55 -37.83 27.14
CA THR A 88 7.82 -38.47 28.43
C THR A 88 8.96 -37.77 29.13
N TYR A 89 8.66 -37.22 30.30
CA TYR A 89 9.62 -36.62 31.22
C TYR A 89 9.95 -37.60 32.34
N PHE A 90 11.22 -37.68 32.71
CA PHE A 90 11.69 -38.49 33.84
C PHE A 90 12.71 -37.70 34.68
N ASP A 91 12.37 -37.46 35.94
CA ASP A 91 13.22 -36.81 36.93
C ASP A 91 13.85 -37.88 37.84
N SER A 92 15.16 -38.01 37.76
CA SER A 92 15.93 -38.98 38.54
C SER A 92 16.10 -38.61 40.02
N THR A 93 15.93 -37.33 40.37
CA THR A 93 16.12 -36.82 41.73
C THR A 93 14.87 -36.89 42.58
N THR A 94 13.72 -36.54 42.00
CA THR A 94 12.41 -36.66 42.66
C THR A 94 11.75 -38.01 42.40
N ILE A 95 12.36 -38.84 41.54
CA ILE A 95 11.83 -40.13 41.06
C ILE A 95 10.40 -39.94 40.56
N ASN A 96 10.23 -38.95 39.67
CA ASN A 96 8.96 -38.57 39.09
C ASN A 96 8.98 -38.84 37.59
N SER A 97 7.87 -39.36 37.06
CA SER A 97 7.70 -39.62 35.63
C SER A 97 6.36 -39.09 35.17
N CYS A 98 6.33 -38.40 34.04
CA CYS A 98 5.09 -37.94 33.45
C CYS A 98 5.13 -38.15 31.95
N THR A 99 4.08 -38.80 31.43
CA THR A 99 3.85 -38.95 30.01
C THR A 99 2.58 -38.18 29.65
N SER A 100 2.66 -37.34 28.62
CA SER A 100 1.53 -36.57 28.11
C SER A 100 1.43 -36.78 26.60
N VAL A 101 0.19 -36.78 26.10
CA VAL A 101 -0.11 -36.95 24.68
C VAL A 101 -0.97 -35.78 24.24
N TYR A 102 -0.60 -35.17 23.12
CA TYR A 102 -1.39 -34.15 22.45
C TYR A 102 -1.50 -34.48 20.98
N CYS A 103 -2.74 -34.52 20.48
CA CYS A 103 -3.01 -34.76 19.08
C CYS A 103 -3.77 -33.58 18.48
N ASP A 104 -3.38 -33.16 17.29
CA ASP A 104 -4.09 -32.17 16.51
C ASP A 104 -4.12 -32.55 15.03
N SER A 105 -5.20 -32.17 14.35
CA SER A 105 -5.34 -32.39 12.92
C SER A 105 -4.67 -31.26 12.15
N ILE A 106 -3.74 -31.60 11.26
CA ILE A 106 -3.16 -30.65 10.33
C ILE A 106 -3.73 -30.87 8.92
N PHE A 107 -3.88 -29.79 8.17
CA PHE A 107 -4.23 -29.86 6.75
C PHE A 107 -2.99 -29.67 5.91
N VAL A 108 -2.58 -30.71 5.20
CA VAL A 108 -1.44 -30.68 4.28
C VAL A 108 -1.99 -30.53 2.87
N GLY A 109 -1.61 -29.45 2.18
CA GLY A 109 -2.11 -29.14 0.83
C GLY A 109 -2.94 -27.87 0.70
N ASN A 110 -2.86 -26.92 1.65
CA ASN A 110 -3.56 -25.62 1.56
C ASN A 110 -2.81 -24.59 0.67
N SER A 111 -2.53 -24.98 -0.57
CA SER A 111 -2.71 -24.05 -1.68
C SER A 111 -3.86 -24.62 -2.48
N ILE A 112 -5.03 -23.99 -2.42
CA ILE A 112 -6.10 -24.25 -3.38
C ILE A 112 -5.41 -24.18 -4.77
N PRO A 113 -5.38 -25.26 -5.57
CA PRO A 113 -4.67 -25.22 -6.84
C PRO A 113 -5.27 -24.09 -7.67
N ALA A 114 -4.42 -23.17 -8.13
CA ALA A 114 -4.87 -22.01 -8.88
C ALA A 114 -5.72 -22.48 -10.06
N SER A 115 -6.96 -22.06 -10.07
CA SER A 115 -7.95 -22.38 -11.10
C SER A 115 -8.47 -21.06 -11.64
N TRP A 116 -8.97 -21.01 -12.87
CA TRP A 116 -9.28 -19.75 -13.52
C TRP A 116 -10.66 -19.82 -14.17
N ASP A 117 -11.44 -18.77 -13.98
CA ASP A 117 -12.72 -18.54 -14.64
C ASP A 117 -12.66 -17.30 -15.51
N CYS A 118 -13.60 -17.19 -16.45
CA CYS A 118 -13.66 -16.09 -17.39
C CYS A 118 -14.66 -15.04 -16.97
N ASN A 119 -14.19 -13.80 -16.83
CA ASN A 119 -15.03 -12.63 -16.67
C ASN A 119 -15.06 -11.83 -17.99
N PRO A 120 -16.25 -11.57 -18.56
CA PRO A 120 -16.39 -10.78 -19.79
C PRO A 120 -15.81 -9.35 -19.74
N VAL A 121 -15.62 -8.78 -18.54
CA VAL A 121 -15.15 -7.41 -18.34
C VAL A 121 -13.70 -7.36 -17.84
N SER A 122 -13.31 -8.29 -16.97
CA SER A 122 -11.99 -8.26 -16.31
C SER A 122 -11.02 -9.35 -16.80
N GLY A 123 -11.40 -10.16 -17.78
CA GLY A 123 -10.59 -11.27 -18.28
C GLY A 123 -10.53 -12.45 -17.30
N CYS A 124 -9.42 -13.18 -17.31
CA CYS A 124 -9.21 -14.33 -16.45
C CYS A 124 -9.00 -13.94 -14.99
N TYR A 125 -9.75 -14.57 -14.09
CA TYR A 125 -9.58 -14.39 -12.64
C TYR A 125 -9.59 -15.73 -11.92
N ASP A 126 -8.90 -15.81 -10.79
CA ASP A 126 -8.91 -16.99 -9.91
C ASP A 126 -10.09 -16.87 -8.92
N PRO A 127 -11.08 -17.79 -8.93
CA PRO A 127 -12.18 -17.76 -7.99
C PRO A 127 -11.76 -18.12 -6.56
N GLY A 128 -10.52 -18.57 -6.33
CA GLY A 128 -10.00 -18.96 -5.03
C GLY A 128 -10.66 -20.24 -4.49
N THR A 129 -11.33 -21.01 -5.35
CA THR A 129 -12.05 -22.25 -4.99
C THR A 129 -11.35 -23.51 -5.47
N GLY A 130 -10.41 -23.39 -6.42
CA GLY A 130 -9.71 -24.53 -7.02
C GLY A 130 -10.57 -25.34 -7.99
N LEU A 131 -11.75 -24.82 -8.34
CA LEU A 131 -12.74 -25.45 -9.20
C LEU A 131 -13.05 -24.62 -10.46
N GLY A 132 -12.24 -23.60 -10.74
CA GLY A 132 -12.35 -22.79 -11.95
C GLY A 132 -12.22 -23.63 -13.23
N GLN A 133 -12.84 -23.14 -14.30
CA GLN A 133 -12.98 -23.81 -15.59
C GLN A 133 -11.62 -24.20 -16.22
N TYR A 134 -10.56 -23.45 -15.94
CA TYR A 134 -9.21 -23.70 -16.44
C TYR A 134 -8.23 -23.96 -15.31
N SER A 135 -7.36 -24.95 -15.48
CA SER A 135 -6.32 -25.30 -14.49
C SER A 135 -5.03 -24.48 -14.63
N SER A 136 -4.98 -23.50 -15.55
CA SER A 136 -3.83 -22.60 -15.72
C SER A 136 -4.24 -21.26 -16.32
N PHE A 137 -3.50 -20.20 -15.97
CA PHE A 137 -3.71 -18.86 -16.49
C PHE A 137 -3.59 -18.83 -18.02
N ALA A 138 -2.58 -19.49 -18.59
CA ALA A 138 -2.34 -19.52 -20.03
C ALA A 138 -3.48 -20.18 -20.82
N ALA A 139 -4.10 -21.24 -20.26
CA ALA A 139 -5.25 -21.88 -20.87
C ALA A 139 -6.50 -20.99 -20.81
N CYS A 140 -6.65 -20.20 -19.75
CA CYS A 140 -7.71 -19.22 -19.65
C CYS A 140 -7.48 -18.04 -20.60
N ASP A 141 -6.28 -17.47 -20.65
CA ASP A 141 -5.93 -16.28 -21.43
C ASP A 141 -6.09 -16.51 -22.95
N THR A 142 -5.75 -17.71 -23.42
CA THR A 142 -5.95 -18.11 -24.82
C THR A 142 -7.42 -18.26 -25.24
N MET A 143 -8.33 -18.50 -24.28
CA MET A 143 -9.75 -18.74 -24.52
C MET A 143 -10.63 -17.54 -24.15
N CYS A 144 -10.15 -16.69 -23.24
CA CYS A 144 -10.91 -15.59 -22.64
C CYS A 144 -10.24 -14.22 -22.81
N GLY A 145 -9.21 -14.14 -23.65
CA GLY A 145 -8.75 -12.87 -24.19
C GLY A 145 -9.93 -12.11 -24.79
N ALA A 146 -10.04 -10.83 -24.43
CA ALA A 146 -11.09 -9.95 -24.91
C ALA A 146 -11.26 -10.09 -26.43
N PRO A 147 -12.49 -10.09 -26.96
CA PRO A 147 -12.70 -10.11 -28.41
C PRO A 147 -11.79 -9.06 -29.06
N THR A 148 -11.04 -9.45 -30.09
CA THR A 148 -10.12 -8.54 -30.77
C THR A 148 -10.84 -7.25 -31.14
N PRO A 149 -10.31 -6.05 -30.83
CA PRO A 149 -10.99 -4.79 -31.11
C PRO A 149 -11.44 -4.74 -32.58
N SER A 150 -12.73 -4.53 -32.77
CA SER A 150 -13.39 -4.51 -34.08
C SER A 150 -14.18 -3.22 -34.19
N TRP A 151 -14.52 -2.77 -35.39
CA TRP A 151 -15.06 -1.41 -35.59
C TRP A 151 -16.24 -1.46 -36.54
N ASP A 152 -17.31 -0.73 -36.19
CA ASP A 152 -18.50 -0.55 -37.01
C ASP A 152 -18.69 0.91 -37.41
N CYS A 153 -19.54 1.13 -38.43
CA CYS A 153 -19.97 2.44 -38.86
C CYS A 153 -21.49 2.56 -38.87
N SER A 154 -22.02 3.54 -38.15
CA SER A 154 -23.43 3.89 -38.26
C SER A 154 -23.61 4.76 -39.50
N SER A 155 -24.56 4.39 -40.38
CA SER A 155 -24.79 5.06 -41.66
C SER A 155 -25.34 6.48 -41.55
N ASN A 156 -25.31 7.12 -40.36
CA ASN A 156 -25.96 8.40 -40.15
C ASN A 156 -25.42 9.29 -39.01
N SER A 157 -24.14 9.20 -38.61
CA SER A 157 -23.69 10.00 -37.47
C SER A 157 -22.29 10.55 -37.60
N LEU A 158 -22.18 11.83 -37.24
CA LEU A 158 -21.04 12.68 -36.88
C LEU A 158 -19.95 12.06 -35.96
N LEU A 159 -20.04 10.76 -35.66
CA LEU A 159 -19.31 10.00 -34.64
C LEU A 159 -18.12 9.19 -35.17
N GLY A 160 -17.99 9.03 -36.48
CA GLY A 160 -16.91 8.21 -37.06
C GLY A 160 -17.03 6.72 -36.67
N CYS A 161 -15.89 6.07 -36.47
CA CYS A 161 -15.77 4.66 -36.14
C CYS A 161 -15.93 4.38 -34.65
N TYR A 162 -16.72 3.37 -34.29
CA TYR A 162 -16.88 2.93 -32.91
C TYR A 162 -16.64 1.42 -32.77
N ASP A 163 -16.15 1.00 -31.61
CA ASP A 163 -15.97 -0.43 -31.28
C ASP A 163 -17.27 -0.98 -30.67
N PRO A 164 -17.93 -1.98 -31.26
CA PRO A 164 -19.14 -2.58 -30.71
C PRO A 164 -18.86 -3.46 -29.47
N GLY A 165 -17.60 -3.73 -29.11
CA GLY A 165 -17.20 -4.53 -27.94
C GLY A 165 -17.49 -6.03 -28.10
N THR A 166 -17.92 -6.47 -29.29
CA THR A 166 -18.29 -7.86 -29.58
C THR A 166 -17.20 -8.64 -30.32
N GLY A 167 -16.17 -7.96 -30.84
CA GLY A 167 -15.14 -8.54 -31.70
C GLY A 167 -15.59 -8.88 -33.12
N ASN A 168 -16.84 -8.57 -33.47
CA ASN A 168 -17.46 -8.90 -34.75
C ASN A 168 -17.84 -7.65 -35.57
N GLY A 169 -17.25 -6.50 -35.26
CA GLY A 169 -17.40 -5.28 -36.05
C GLY A 169 -16.91 -5.46 -37.49
N GLN A 170 -17.50 -4.71 -38.41
CA GLN A 170 -17.29 -4.77 -39.85
C GLN A 170 -15.82 -4.58 -40.27
N TYR A 171 -15.02 -3.88 -39.47
CA TYR A 171 -13.61 -3.63 -39.71
C TYR A 171 -12.75 -4.15 -38.55
N SER A 172 -11.68 -4.89 -38.86
CA SER A 172 -10.75 -5.43 -37.85
C SER A 172 -9.71 -4.44 -37.33
N THR A 173 -9.65 -3.23 -37.90
CA THR A 173 -8.74 -2.16 -37.45
C THR A 173 -9.39 -0.80 -37.54
N LEU A 174 -9.03 0.11 -36.62
CA LEU A 174 -9.50 1.49 -36.59
C LEU A 174 -9.15 2.23 -37.89
N ALA A 175 -7.95 2.00 -38.42
CA ALA A 175 -7.49 2.61 -39.67
C ALA A 175 -8.34 2.19 -40.88
N ALA A 176 -8.72 0.92 -40.97
CA ALA A 176 -9.60 0.43 -42.04
C ALA A 176 -11.00 1.03 -41.95
N CYS A 177 -11.53 1.21 -40.73
CA CYS A 177 -12.82 1.87 -40.55
C CYS A 177 -12.75 3.37 -40.90
N GLN A 178 -11.73 4.09 -40.43
CA GLN A 178 -11.57 5.53 -40.65
C GLN A 178 -11.39 5.88 -42.14
N ALA A 179 -10.78 4.99 -42.92
CA ALA A 179 -10.65 5.14 -44.36
C ALA A 179 -11.99 5.15 -45.11
N VAL A 180 -13.03 4.54 -44.55
CA VAL A 180 -14.36 4.44 -45.16
C VAL A 180 -15.34 5.44 -44.54
N CYS A 181 -15.23 5.71 -43.24
CA CYS A 181 -16.25 6.43 -42.47
C CYS A 181 -15.87 7.87 -42.12
N GLY A 182 -14.62 8.26 -42.38
CA GLY A 182 -14.08 9.57 -42.02
C GLY A 182 -13.68 9.68 -40.54
N ALA A 183 -12.84 10.67 -40.22
CA ALA A 183 -12.51 11.01 -38.84
C ALA A 183 -13.71 11.75 -38.19
N PRO A 184 -13.99 11.51 -36.90
CA PRO A 184 -14.98 12.31 -36.18
C PRO A 184 -14.60 13.80 -36.22
N MET A 185 -15.60 14.69 -36.28
CA MET A 185 -15.33 16.13 -36.24
C MET A 185 -14.64 16.49 -34.92
N PRO A 186 -13.63 17.40 -34.91
CA PRO A 186 -12.98 17.81 -33.68
C PRO A 186 -13.99 18.34 -32.66
N SER A 187 -13.95 17.81 -31.44
CA SER A 187 -14.83 18.18 -30.32
C SER A 187 -13.97 18.39 -29.08
N TRP A 188 -14.45 19.07 -28.05
CA TRP A 188 -13.60 19.49 -26.93
C TRP A 188 -14.29 19.29 -25.59
N ASP A 189 -13.54 18.86 -24.57
CA ASP A 189 -13.99 18.71 -23.18
C ASP A 189 -13.09 19.51 -22.22
N CYS A 190 -13.63 19.82 -21.04
CA CYS A 190 -12.86 20.42 -19.95
C CYS A 190 -12.00 19.36 -19.26
N GLY A 191 -10.68 19.52 -19.29
CA GLY A 191 -9.72 18.79 -18.48
C GLY A 191 -9.15 19.64 -17.35
N THR A 192 -8.42 19.00 -16.44
CA THR A 192 -7.74 19.68 -15.31
C THR A 192 -6.64 20.66 -15.74
N GLN A 193 -6.18 20.57 -16.99
CA GLN A 193 -5.16 21.44 -17.60
C GLN A 193 -5.72 22.30 -18.76
N GLY A 194 -7.05 22.41 -18.89
CA GLY A 194 -7.73 23.16 -19.95
C GLY A 194 -8.44 22.25 -20.96
N CYS A 195 -8.70 22.79 -22.15
CA CYS A 195 -9.46 22.09 -23.19
C CYS A 195 -8.65 21.02 -23.90
N TYR A 196 -9.21 19.84 -24.05
CA TYR A 196 -8.63 18.74 -24.83
C TYR A 196 -9.67 18.13 -25.78
N ASP A 197 -9.22 17.57 -26.90
CA ASP A 197 -10.08 16.85 -27.84
C ASP A 197 -10.10 15.36 -27.47
N PRO A 198 -11.27 14.78 -27.11
CA PRO A 198 -11.36 13.36 -26.77
C PRO A 198 -11.22 12.44 -27.99
N GLY A 199 -11.19 12.96 -29.23
CA GLY A 199 -11.04 12.18 -30.45
C GLY A 199 -12.27 11.35 -30.82
N THR A 200 -13.38 11.52 -30.10
CA THR A 200 -14.64 10.78 -30.26
C THR A 200 -15.70 11.57 -31.03
N GLY A 201 -15.49 12.87 -31.25
CA GLY A 201 -16.51 13.77 -31.81
C GLY A 201 -17.68 14.07 -30.87
N LEU A 202 -17.59 13.67 -29.60
CA LEU A 202 -18.63 13.81 -28.57
C LEU A 202 -18.29 14.80 -27.44
N GLY A 203 -17.19 15.54 -27.55
CA GLY A 203 -16.84 16.54 -26.56
C GLY A 203 -17.95 17.57 -26.35
N ALA A 204 -18.12 18.03 -25.12
CA ALA A 204 -19.15 18.96 -24.68
C ALA A 204 -19.18 20.28 -25.49
N PHE A 205 -18.08 20.62 -26.15
CA PHE A 205 -17.96 21.80 -27.00
C PHE A 205 -17.57 21.40 -28.43
N THR A 206 -18.26 21.99 -29.40
CA THR A 206 -18.00 21.79 -30.84
C THR A 206 -16.89 22.70 -31.38
N SER A 207 -16.27 23.53 -30.53
CA SER A 207 -15.14 24.39 -30.90
C SER A 207 -14.21 24.64 -29.71
N LEU A 208 -12.90 24.75 -30.00
CA LEU A 208 -11.88 25.07 -29.00
C LEU A 208 -12.16 26.39 -28.29
N ALA A 209 -12.69 27.39 -29.00
CA ALA A 209 -13.00 28.70 -28.43
C ALA A 209 -14.16 28.64 -27.42
N ALA A 210 -15.22 27.86 -27.69
CA ALA A 210 -16.33 27.67 -26.76
C ALA A 210 -15.89 26.90 -25.52
N CYS A 211 -15.04 25.90 -25.71
CA CYS A 211 -14.41 25.16 -24.62
C CYS A 211 -13.53 26.09 -23.77
N GLN A 212 -12.63 26.87 -24.40
CA GLN A 212 -11.75 27.79 -23.70
C GLN A 212 -12.51 28.89 -22.96
N ALA A 213 -13.70 29.27 -23.41
CA ALA A 213 -14.56 30.23 -22.72
C ALA A 213 -15.26 29.65 -21.48
N SER A 214 -15.49 28.33 -21.47
CA SER A 214 -16.27 27.64 -20.42
C SER A 214 -15.41 26.84 -19.44
N CYS A 215 -14.24 26.36 -19.87
CA CYS A 215 -13.29 25.58 -19.09
C CYS A 215 -12.18 26.43 -18.47
N VAL A 216 -12.32 27.77 -18.45
CA VAL A 216 -11.47 28.62 -17.62
C VAL A 216 -11.80 28.31 -16.17
N ASN A 217 -10.94 27.51 -15.52
CA ASN A 217 -10.81 27.54 -14.08
C ASN A 217 -10.58 29.01 -13.70
N THR A 218 -11.53 29.62 -13.00
CA THR A 218 -11.33 30.89 -12.29
C THR A 218 -9.96 30.83 -11.58
N PRO A 219 -9.04 31.79 -11.80
CA PRO A 219 -7.70 31.71 -11.23
C PRO A 219 -7.81 31.68 -9.71
N SER A 220 -7.51 30.54 -9.10
CA SER A 220 -7.69 30.35 -7.66
C SER A 220 -6.64 31.10 -6.85
N ASN A 221 -5.46 31.34 -7.44
CA ASN A 221 -4.41 32.21 -6.92
C ASN A 221 -3.41 32.59 -8.03
N LEU A 222 -2.51 33.55 -7.78
CA LEU A 222 -1.44 33.91 -8.73
C LEU A 222 -0.38 32.82 -8.92
N CYS A 223 -0.32 31.83 -8.03
CA CYS A 223 0.65 30.75 -8.12
C CYS A 223 0.39 29.78 -9.28
N ASP A 224 -0.84 29.78 -9.80
CA ASP A 224 -1.23 28.95 -10.94
C ASP A 224 -0.63 29.45 -12.27
N SER A 225 -0.27 30.72 -12.37
CA SER A 225 0.36 31.31 -13.57
C SER A 225 1.89 31.35 -13.52
N MET A 226 2.52 30.78 -12.49
CA MET A 226 3.97 30.67 -12.41
C MET A 226 4.51 29.65 -13.40
N THR A 227 5.52 30.06 -14.15
CA THR A 227 6.29 29.19 -15.04
C THR A 227 7.77 29.31 -14.71
N ALA A 228 8.49 28.19 -14.74
CA ALA A 228 9.91 28.14 -14.48
C ALA A 228 10.70 27.79 -15.74
N SER A 229 11.90 28.34 -15.85
CA SER A 229 12.85 28.04 -16.92
C SER A 229 14.28 28.11 -16.39
N GLY A 230 15.25 27.59 -17.15
CA GLY A 230 16.67 27.63 -16.78
C GLY A 230 17.29 26.24 -16.61
N SER A 231 18.32 26.16 -15.77
CA SER A 231 19.10 24.96 -15.49
C SER A 231 19.01 24.56 -14.01
N GLN A 232 19.57 23.41 -13.64
CA GLN A 232 19.63 22.96 -12.23
C GLN A 232 20.32 23.98 -11.32
N PHE A 233 21.27 24.79 -11.82
CA PHE A 233 22.03 25.77 -11.04
C PHE A 233 21.39 27.16 -11.00
N GLN A 234 20.56 27.47 -11.99
CA GLN A 234 19.94 28.78 -12.13
C GLN A 234 18.56 28.64 -12.73
N MET A 235 17.56 29.07 -11.98
CA MET A 235 16.15 28.98 -12.34
C MET A 235 15.56 30.39 -12.40
N THR A 236 14.79 30.68 -13.43
CA THR A 236 14.04 31.93 -13.58
C THR A 236 12.56 31.60 -13.57
N ILE A 237 11.84 32.18 -12.61
CA ILE A 237 10.39 32.04 -12.46
C ILE A 237 9.74 33.32 -12.95
N GLN A 238 8.74 33.17 -13.80
CA GLN A 238 7.99 34.28 -14.37
C GLN A 238 6.49 34.06 -14.20
N LEU A 239 5.77 35.16 -13.96
CA LEU A 239 4.31 35.19 -13.96
C LEU A 239 3.81 35.62 -15.34
N SER A 240 2.92 34.82 -15.92
CA SER A 240 2.23 35.18 -17.16
C SER A 240 0.92 35.92 -16.86
N ASN A 241 0.63 36.99 -17.61
CA ASN A 241 -0.66 37.70 -17.61
C ASN A 241 -1.11 38.27 -16.24
N VAL A 242 -0.23 38.97 -15.51
CA VAL A 242 -0.57 39.54 -14.20
C VAL A 242 -0.93 41.03 -14.26
N ASN A 243 -2.10 41.38 -13.71
CA ASN A 243 -2.57 42.76 -13.47
C ASN A 243 -2.46 43.18 -12.00
N THR A 244 -1.71 42.43 -11.18
CA THR A 244 -1.56 42.71 -9.73
C THR A 244 -0.10 42.90 -9.35
N PHE A 245 0.09 43.56 -8.22
CA PHE A 245 1.39 43.92 -7.70
C PHE A 245 1.97 42.79 -6.85
N VAL A 246 3.12 42.30 -7.27
CA VAL A 246 3.89 41.32 -6.49
C VAL A 246 4.66 42.05 -5.41
N TYR A 247 4.44 41.66 -4.15
CA TYR A 247 5.11 42.26 -3.01
C TYR A 247 6.46 41.60 -2.77
N TYR A 248 6.48 40.27 -2.71
CA TYR A 248 7.67 39.52 -2.30
C TYR A 248 7.74 38.12 -2.89
N TRP A 249 8.94 37.70 -3.26
CA TRP A 249 9.30 36.35 -3.64
C TRP A 249 10.34 35.80 -2.67
N VAL A 250 10.22 34.53 -2.34
CA VAL A 250 11.28 33.78 -1.67
C VAL A 250 11.33 32.37 -2.22
N THR A 251 12.53 31.90 -2.53
CA THR A 251 12.77 30.50 -2.86
C THR A 251 13.67 29.85 -1.83
N THR A 252 13.25 28.71 -1.30
CA THR A 252 13.95 27.95 -0.26
C THR A 252 14.26 26.54 -0.73
N SER A 253 15.41 26.03 -0.32
CA SER A 253 15.75 24.60 -0.38
C SER A 253 14.95 23.77 0.65
N PRO A 254 14.92 22.43 0.53
CA PRO A 254 14.25 21.54 1.48
C PRO A 254 14.83 21.62 2.90
N ASP A 255 16.11 21.96 3.02
CA ASP A 255 16.80 22.14 4.29
C ASP A 255 16.53 23.52 4.94
N GLY A 256 15.70 24.35 4.29
CA GLY A 256 15.31 25.67 4.77
C GLY A 256 16.27 26.81 4.41
N ASN A 257 17.34 26.53 3.65
CA ASN A 257 18.22 27.60 3.15
C ASN A 257 17.50 28.43 2.10
N VAL A 258 17.58 29.75 2.22
CA VAL A 258 17.06 30.70 1.23
C VAL A 258 18.02 30.77 0.04
N LEU A 259 17.50 30.49 -1.15
CA LEU A 259 18.25 30.46 -2.41
C LEU A 259 18.13 31.77 -3.20
N ALA A 260 17.00 32.46 -3.06
CA ALA A 260 16.79 33.79 -3.62
C ALA A 260 15.61 34.50 -2.97
N GLU A 261 15.67 35.82 -2.97
CA GLU A 261 14.61 36.73 -2.53
C GLU A 261 14.52 37.89 -3.51
N ASP A 262 13.33 38.23 -3.95
CA ASP A 262 13.08 39.39 -4.80
C ASP A 262 11.83 40.12 -4.31
N SER A 263 11.70 41.39 -4.66
CA SER A 263 10.48 42.16 -4.39
C SER A 263 10.09 42.94 -5.63
N MET A 264 8.79 43.24 -5.76
CA MET A 264 8.32 44.22 -6.75
C MET A 264 8.58 43.85 -8.21
N SER A 265 8.75 42.56 -8.52
CA SER A 265 9.09 42.04 -9.84
C SER A 265 8.15 40.91 -10.26
N THR A 266 7.87 40.79 -11.55
CA THR A 266 7.13 39.66 -12.15
C THR A 266 8.06 38.50 -12.52
N ILE A 267 9.37 38.71 -12.40
CA ILE A 267 10.44 37.75 -12.65
C ILE A 267 11.25 37.56 -11.37
N HIS A 268 11.47 36.32 -10.98
CA HIS A 268 12.27 35.93 -9.82
C HIS A 268 13.43 35.02 -10.26
N ASN A 269 14.66 35.42 -9.95
CA ASN A 269 15.85 34.68 -10.35
C ASN A 269 16.42 33.93 -9.14
N VAL A 270 16.47 32.60 -9.25
CA VAL A 270 16.92 31.69 -8.21
C VAL A 270 18.27 31.09 -8.58
N TYR A 271 19.24 31.23 -7.69
CA TYR A 271 20.54 30.57 -7.81
C TYR A 271 20.58 29.36 -6.89
N ASN A 272 20.46 28.18 -7.48
CA ASN A 272 20.44 26.92 -6.76
C ASN A 272 21.88 26.47 -6.49
N PHE A 273 22.53 27.12 -5.53
CA PHE A 273 23.90 26.82 -5.16
C PHE A 273 24.02 25.42 -4.55
N THR A 274 25.19 24.81 -4.76
CA THR A 274 25.56 23.53 -4.16
C THR A 274 25.42 23.59 -2.64
N ASN A 275 24.71 22.62 -2.05
CA ASN A 275 24.54 22.50 -0.61
C ASN A 275 25.93 22.40 0.06
N PRO A 276 26.28 23.31 0.99
CA PRO A 276 27.60 23.32 1.64
C PRO A 276 27.89 22.06 2.45
N SER A 277 26.86 21.34 2.88
CA SER A 277 26.96 20.14 3.70
C SER A 277 27.06 18.85 2.89
N THR A 278 26.49 18.80 1.68
CA THR A 278 26.46 17.57 0.86
C THR A 278 27.25 17.68 -0.45
N GLY A 279 27.63 18.90 -0.87
CA GLY A 279 28.34 19.11 -2.13
C GLY A 279 27.49 18.88 -3.38
N LEU A 280 26.16 18.75 -3.24
CA LEU A 280 25.20 18.52 -4.34
C LEU A 280 24.20 19.67 -4.47
N THR A 281 23.71 19.94 -5.68
CA THR A 281 22.60 20.89 -5.92
C THR A 281 21.26 20.29 -5.49
N TYR A 282 20.30 21.15 -5.12
CA TYR A 282 18.98 20.68 -4.73
C TYR A 282 18.16 20.27 -5.96
N ASP A 283 17.56 19.09 -5.94
CA ASP A 283 16.64 18.64 -7.01
C ASP A 283 15.21 19.13 -6.80
N THR A 284 14.91 19.62 -5.60
CA THR A 284 13.60 20.19 -5.27
C THR A 284 13.77 21.53 -4.56
N VAL A 285 12.99 22.54 -4.95
CA VAL A 285 12.98 23.87 -4.32
C VAL A 285 11.55 24.37 -4.17
N THR A 286 11.29 25.17 -3.14
CA THR A 286 9.96 25.75 -2.89
C THR A 286 10.02 27.26 -3.10
N THR A 287 9.17 27.78 -3.99
CA THR A 287 9.03 29.21 -4.22
C THR A 287 7.70 29.71 -3.70
N CYS A 288 7.74 30.69 -2.82
CA CYS A 288 6.56 31.39 -2.31
C CYS A 288 6.50 32.81 -2.86
N ILE A 289 5.30 33.23 -3.24
CA ILE A 289 5.00 34.60 -3.66
C ILE A 289 3.97 35.21 -2.72
N THR A 290 4.18 36.46 -2.35
CA THR A 290 3.20 37.30 -1.67
C THR A 290 2.76 38.42 -2.60
N TYR A 291 1.45 38.58 -2.78
CA TYR A 291 0.87 39.61 -3.63
C TYR A 291 -0.33 40.26 -2.95
N TYR A 292 -0.65 41.47 -3.41
CA TYR A 292 -1.77 42.22 -2.86
C TYR A 292 -3.08 41.82 -3.54
N THR A 293 -4.08 41.50 -2.73
CA THR A 293 -5.48 41.37 -3.15
C THR A 293 -6.27 42.54 -2.57
N PRO A 294 -7.43 42.92 -3.13
CA PRO A 294 -8.23 44.05 -2.66
C PRO A 294 -8.62 44.00 -1.16
N SER A 295 -8.50 42.84 -0.51
CA SER A 295 -8.87 42.63 0.90
C SER A 295 -7.70 42.28 1.83
N SER A 296 -6.54 41.84 1.32
CA SER A 296 -5.37 41.46 2.15
C SER A 296 -4.11 41.12 1.32
N TYR A 297 -2.97 40.94 1.98
CA TYR A 297 -1.82 40.23 1.39
C TYR A 297 -2.09 38.73 1.40
N THR A 298 -1.94 38.09 0.24
CA THR A 298 -2.06 36.63 0.10
C THR A 298 -0.71 36.06 -0.28
N THR A 299 -0.30 34.99 0.40
CA THR A 299 0.91 34.23 0.10
C THR A 299 0.53 32.85 -0.41
N CYS A 300 1.13 32.41 -1.51
CA CYS A 300 1.00 31.05 -2.01
C CYS A 300 2.38 30.51 -2.41
N CYS A 301 2.54 29.19 -2.37
CA CYS A 301 3.82 28.52 -2.61
C CYS A 301 3.68 27.43 -3.67
N VAL A 302 4.72 27.27 -4.47
CA VAL A 302 4.85 26.25 -5.51
C VAL A 302 6.13 25.48 -5.26
N ASN A 303 6.02 24.16 -5.25
CA ASN A 303 7.20 23.30 -5.20
C ASN A 303 7.63 22.94 -6.62
N TRP A 304 8.94 22.98 -6.86
CA TRP A 304 9.56 22.69 -8.14
C TRP A 304 10.48 21.50 -8.00
N ALA A 305 10.49 20.63 -9.01
CA ALA A 305 11.39 19.50 -9.12
C ALA A 305 12.20 19.60 -10.42
N TRP A 306 13.50 19.29 -10.32
CA TRP A 306 14.39 19.18 -11.46
C TRP A 306 14.34 17.75 -12.01
N ASN A 307 13.97 17.59 -13.28
CA ASN A 307 13.85 16.28 -13.93
C ASN A 307 15.09 15.88 -14.75
N GLY A 308 16.20 16.61 -14.60
CA GLY A 308 17.41 16.42 -15.40
C GLY A 308 17.52 17.36 -16.61
N SER A 309 16.43 17.99 -17.07
CA SER A 309 16.42 18.89 -18.24
C SER A 309 15.73 20.23 -17.99
N PHE A 310 14.67 20.26 -17.19
CA PHE A 310 13.93 21.48 -16.86
C PHE A 310 13.29 21.40 -15.46
N TRP A 311 12.85 22.55 -14.94
CA TRP A 311 12.12 22.64 -13.69
C TRP A 311 10.61 22.43 -13.92
N ALA A 312 10.04 21.42 -13.27
CA ALA A 312 8.62 21.10 -13.34
C ALA A 312 7.89 21.52 -12.05
N LYS A 313 6.68 22.04 -12.19
CA LYS A 313 5.79 22.36 -11.06
C LYS A 313 5.24 21.05 -10.48
N MET A 314 5.58 20.75 -9.23
CA MET A 314 5.05 19.56 -8.55
C MET A 314 3.52 19.72 -8.36
N GLY A 315 2.75 18.78 -8.92
CA GLY A 315 1.28 18.80 -8.95
C GLY A 315 0.63 18.97 -10.33
N SER A 316 1.41 19.18 -11.41
CA SER A 316 0.94 19.22 -12.82
C SER A 316 1.54 18.07 -13.66
N LEU A 317 1.57 16.87 -13.08
CA LEU A 317 2.30 15.72 -13.60
C LEU A 317 1.43 14.91 -14.58
N THR A 318 1.95 14.63 -15.78
CA THR A 318 1.22 14.08 -16.93
C THR A 318 1.70 12.69 -17.40
N SER A 319 2.54 11.97 -16.64
CA SER A 319 2.82 10.55 -16.93
C SER A 319 3.37 9.74 -15.74
N LEU A 320 3.25 8.41 -15.86
CA LEU A 320 3.35 7.39 -14.80
C LEU A 320 4.75 7.14 -14.18
N GLU A 321 5.78 7.91 -14.51
CA GLU A 321 7.12 7.77 -13.90
C GLU A 321 7.31 8.63 -12.64
N GLU A 322 6.29 9.37 -12.20
CA GLU A 322 6.36 10.27 -11.03
C GLU A 322 5.71 9.74 -9.73
N ILE A 323 5.37 8.45 -9.66
CA ILE A 323 5.01 7.78 -8.39
C ILE A 323 6.29 7.33 -7.68
N GLY A 324 7.04 8.32 -7.23
CA GLY A 324 8.01 8.13 -6.16
C GLY A 324 7.43 8.54 -4.80
N LEU A 325 6.71 9.66 -4.68
CA LEU A 325 6.65 10.34 -3.36
C LEU A 325 5.46 11.33 -3.18
N SER A 326 4.19 10.96 -3.38
CA SER A 326 3.10 11.89 -2.99
C SER A 326 1.77 11.27 -2.56
N ASN A 327 1.79 10.08 -1.96
CA ASN A 327 0.78 9.68 -0.98
C ASN A 327 1.48 9.01 0.20
N LYS A 328 2.26 9.79 0.95
CA LYS A 328 2.87 9.31 2.18
C LYS A 328 1.79 9.13 3.24
N LYS A 329 1.24 7.93 3.32
CA LYS A 329 0.33 7.56 4.40
C LYS A 329 1.14 7.37 5.67
N LEU A 330 0.88 8.22 6.66
CA LEU A 330 1.56 8.18 7.95
C LEU A 330 1.20 6.86 8.66
N VAL A 331 2.21 6.04 8.94
CA VAL A 331 2.04 4.78 9.68
C VAL A 331 2.05 5.05 11.16
N LYS A 332 3.09 5.76 11.64
CA LYS A 332 3.28 6.02 13.05
C LYS A 332 4.20 7.20 13.33
N VAL A 333 4.04 7.77 14.51
CA VAL A 333 4.90 8.83 15.06
C VAL A 333 5.64 8.26 16.26
N VAL A 334 6.95 8.42 16.31
CA VAL A 334 7.80 7.90 17.40
C VAL A 334 8.64 9.00 18.06
N ASP A 335 8.95 8.81 19.34
CA ASP A 335 9.85 9.68 20.10
C ASP A 335 11.34 9.39 19.79
N MET A 336 12.25 10.15 20.40
CA MET A 336 13.70 9.94 20.23
C MET A 336 14.22 8.58 20.72
N LEU A 337 13.38 7.82 21.44
CA LEU A 337 13.69 6.47 21.93
C LEU A 337 12.99 5.39 21.09
N GLY A 338 12.34 5.76 19.99
CA GLY A 338 11.65 4.84 19.07
C GLY A 338 10.30 4.33 19.58
N ARG A 339 9.73 4.94 20.62
CA ARG A 339 8.41 4.55 21.16
C ARG A 339 7.30 5.32 20.46
N GLU A 340 6.22 4.63 20.12
CA GLU A 340 5.05 5.26 19.51
C GLU A 340 4.42 6.29 20.45
N THR A 341 4.14 7.48 19.91
CA THR A 341 3.60 8.62 20.67
C THR A 341 2.62 9.41 19.81
N SER A 342 1.64 10.03 20.45
CA SER A 342 0.78 11.03 19.80
C SER A 342 1.56 12.31 19.49
N ILE A 343 1.05 13.10 18.55
CA ILE A 343 1.57 14.42 18.19
C ILE A 343 1.47 15.34 19.42
N SER A 344 2.61 15.65 20.03
CA SER A 344 2.70 16.54 21.19
C SER A 344 3.69 17.67 20.92
N SER A 345 3.35 18.88 21.36
CA SER A 345 4.20 20.05 21.30
C SER A 345 5.43 19.96 22.23
N ASN A 346 6.45 20.76 21.91
CA ASN A 346 7.74 20.91 22.59
C ASN A 346 8.61 19.65 22.65
N LYS A 347 8.51 18.75 21.66
CA LYS A 347 9.36 17.54 21.53
C LYS A 347 9.76 17.28 20.08
N VAL A 348 10.90 16.61 19.90
CA VAL A 348 11.34 16.09 18.59
C VAL A 348 10.61 14.78 18.32
N LEU A 349 9.97 14.69 17.16
CA LEU A 349 9.17 13.55 16.72
C LEU A 349 9.69 13.04 15.36
N PHE A 350 9.57 11.73 15.15
CA PHE A 350 9.86 11.08 13.88
C PHE A 350 8.57 10.51 13.28
N PHE A 351 8.25 10.91 12.06
CA PHE A 351 7.08 10.49 11.30
C PHE A 351 7.53 9.41 10.32
N ILE A 352 6.97 8.21 10.47
CA ILE A 352 7.30 7.04 9.64
C ILE A 352 6.13 6.80 8.70
N TYR A 353 6.43 6.73 7.41
CA TYR A 353 5.44 6.59 6.34
C TYR A 353 5.43 5.16 5.76
N GLU A 354 4.35 4.79 5.06
CA GLU A 354 4.20 3.44 4.46
C GLU A 354 5.28 3.13 3.41
N ASP A 355 5.87 4.16 2.80
CA ASP A 355 6.99 4.05 1.85
C ASP A 355 8.35 3.83 2.53
N GLY A 356 8.39 3.72 3.86
CA GLY A 356 9.61 3.54 4.65
C GLY A 356 10.41 4.82 4.89
N THR A 357 9.94 5.98 4.39
CA THR A 357 10.60 7.26 4.64
C THR A 357 10.36 7.74 6.07
N ILE A 358 11.35 8.46 6.62
CA ILE A 358 11.30 9.01 7.97
C ILE A 358 11.50 10.52 7.90
N GLU A 359 10.55 11.27 8.45
CA GLU A 359 10.65 12.72 8.58
C GLU A 359 10.83 13.11 10.05
N LYS A 360 11.75 14.03 10.34
CA LYS A 360 12.00 14.55 11.69
C LYS A 360 11.38 15.94 11.81
N SER A 361 10.46 16.13 12.76
CA SER A 361 9.84 17.43 13.01
C SER A 361 9.83 17.80 14.49
N TYR A 362 9.89 19.11 14.77
CA TYR A 362 9.80 19.66 16.11
C TYR A 362 8.61 20.62 16.17
N ILE A 363 7.57 20.24 16.90
CA ILE A 363 6.32 20.99 16.99
C ILE A 363 6.40 21.89 18.22
N ASN A 364 6.41 23.22 18.04
CA ASN A 364 6.33 24.17 19.15
C ASN A 364 4.87 24.57 19.40
N ASP A 365 4.43 24.59 20.66
CA ASP A 365 3.17 25.26 21.01
C ASP A 365 3.36 26.77 20.89
N ARG A 366 2.75 27.38 19.87
CA ARG A 366 2.51 28.83 19.89
C ARG A 366 1.24 29.08 20.69
N LYS A 367 1.37 29.76 21.84
CA LYS A 367 0.25 30.41 22.53
C LYS A 367 -0.33 31.54 21.69
#